data_AF-A0A9E3ZCZ8-F1
#
_entry.id   AF-A0A9E3ZCZ8-F1
#
_cell.length_a   1.000
_cell.length_b   1.000
_cell.length_c   1.000
_cell.angle_alpha   90.00
_cell.angle_beta   90.00
_cell.angle_gamma   90.00
#
_symmetry.space_group_name_H-M   'P 1'
#
loop_
_entity.id
_entity.type
_entity.pdbx_description
1 polymer ?
#
loop_
_entity_poly.entity_id
_entity_poly.type
_entity_poly.pdbx_seq_one_letter_code
_entity_poly.pdbx_strand_id
1 'polypeptide(L)' 'MDEGNAHELKTRTLTNLYNARPAWLDGLHRALDAAVADDYGWPPDLDDDAALARLFALNRERAAAGR' A
#
# COMPACT_ATOMS: atom_id res chain seq x y z
N MET A 1 31.35 22.48 -6.80
CA MET A 1 30.11 22.34 -6.02
C MET A 1 29.26 21.32 -6.76
N ASP A 2 29.42 20.03 -6.46
CA ASP A 2 28.66 18.96 -7.16
C ASP A 2 28.60 17.65 -6.36
N GLU A 3 29.60 17.39 -5.50
CA GLU A 3 29.69 16.16 -4.70
C GLU A 3 28.58 16.02 -3.64
N GLY A 4 28.08 17.14 -3.09
CA GLY A 4 26.94 17.12 -2.15
C GLY A 4 25.63 16.65 -2.78
N ASN A 5 25.42 16.97 -4.06
CA ASN A 5 24.23 16.59 -4.82
C ASN A 5 24.24 15.09 -5.14
N ALA A 6 25.40 14.54 -5.52
CA ALA A 6 25.56 13.10 -5.77
C ALA A 6 25.29 12.24 -4.52
N HIS A 7 25.64 12.72 -3.32
CA HIS A 7 25.37 12.00 -2.07
C HIS A 7 23.88 12.02 -1.72
N GLU A 8 23.19 13.15 -1.88
CA GLU A 8 21.74 13.22 -1.68
C GLU A 8 20.95 12.39 -2.69
N LEU A 9 21.41 12.27 -3.93
CA LEU A 9 20.76 11.41 -4.93
C LEU A 9 20.85 9.92 -4.55
N LYS A 10 21.97 9.49 -3.97
CA LYS A 10 22.16 8.10 -3.50
C LYS A 10 21.23 7.73 -2.34
N THR A 11 20.78 8.70 -1.54
CA THR A 11 19.86 8.43 -0.42
C THR A 11 18.39 8.37 -0.86
N ARG A 12 18.04 8.83 -2.07
CA ARG A 12 16.68 8.80 -2.63
C ARG A 12 16.30 7.43 -3.22
N THR A 13 16.43 6.38 -2.42
CA THR A 13 15.97 5.02 -2.78
C THR A 13 14.51 4.82 -2.33
N LEU A 14 13.79 3.90 -2.98
CA LEU A 14 12.45 3.50 -2.53
C LEU A 14 12.51 3.00 -1.08
N THR A 15 13.48 2.16 -0.73
CA THR A 15 13.67 1.68 0.64
C THR A 15 13.75 2.83 1.64
N ASN A 16 14.57 3.85 1.36
CA ASN A 16 14.70 5.00 2.27
C ASN A 16 13.41 5.85 2.31
N LEU A 17 12.73 6.03 1.18
CA LEU A 17 11.46 6.75 1.11
C LEU A 17 10.38 6.04 1.94
N TYR A 18 10.25 4.72 1.81
CA TYR A 18 9.27 3.91 2.54
C TYR A 18 9.63 3.78 4.02
N ASN A 19 10.92 3.79 4.39
CA ASN A 19 11.35 3.83 5.79
C ASN A 19 11.06 5.19 6.45
N ALA A 20 11.30 6.29 5.73
CA ALA A 20 11.02 7.64 6.23
C ALA A 20 9.53 7.95 6.28
N ARG A 21 8.73 7.31 5.41
CA ARG A 21 7.27 7.40 5.30
C ARG A 21 6.73 8.82 5.54
N PRO A 22 7.11 9.80 4.70
CA PRO A 22 6.66 11.18 4.87
C PRO A 22 5.13 11.31 4.75
N ALA A 23 4.56 12.35 5.35
CA ALA A 23 3.11 12.52 5.44
C ALA A 23 2.38 12.52 4.08
N TRP A 24 3.02 13.02 3.02
CA TRP A 24 2.44 12.98 1.67
C TRP A 24 2.33 11.55 1.13
N LEU A 25 3.29 10.68 1.44
CA LEU A 25 3.27 9.29 1.01
C LEU A 25 2.18 8.53 1.78
N ASP A 26 2.07 8.78 3.08
CA ASP A 26 0.98 8.21 3.89
C ASP A 26 -0.40 8.65 3.38
N GLY A 27 -0.56 9.92 3.04
CA GLY A 27 -1.80 10.44 2.43
C GLY A 27 -2.14 9.78 1.09
N LEU A 28 -1.14 9.54 0.24
CA LEU A 28 -1.34 8.81 -1.02
C LEU A 28 -1.76 7.36 -0.79
N HIS A 29 -1.14 6.67 0.18
CA HIS A 29 -1.52 5.30 0.54
C HIS A 29 -2.96 5.24 1.05
N ARG A 30 -3.37 6.14 1.95
CA ARG A 30 -4.76 6.19 2.43
C ARG A 30 -5.78 6.41 1.31
N ALA A 31 -5.46 7.28 0.34
CA ALA A 31 -6.34 7.53 -0.80
C ALA A 31 -6.48 6.29 -1.69
N LEU A 32 -5.37 5.56 -1.89
CA LEU A 32 -5.37 4.30 -2.61
C LEU A 32 -6.18 3.22 -1.88
N ASP A 33 -5.95 3.05 -0.57
CA ASP A 33 -6.63 2.05 0.24
C ASP A 33 -8.14 2.29 0.28
N ALA A 34 -8.58 3.55 0.38
CA ALA A 34 -9.99 3.91 0.33
C ALA A 34 -10.63 3.60 -1.04
N ALA A 35 -9.94 3.88 -2.14
CA ALA A 35 -10.45 3.55 -3.48
C ALA A 35 -10.53 2.04 -3.72
N VAL A 36 -9.57 1.27 -3.21
CA VAL A 36 -9.61 -0.20 -3.27
C VAL A 36 -10.75 -0.73 -2.40
N ALA A 37 -10.91 -0.23 -1.17
CA ALA A 37 -11.99 -0.64 -0.29
C ALA A 37 -13.36 -0.40 -0.93
N ASP A 38 -13.57 0.74 -1.60
CA ASP A 38 -14.80 1.05 -2.34
C ASP A 38 -15.10 0.02 -3.45
N ASP A 39 -14.11 -0.36 -4.27
CA ASP A 39 -14.27 -1.37 -5.32
C ASP A 39 -14.65 -2.76 -4.78
N TYR A 40 -14.12 -3.11 -3.60
CA TYR A 40 -14.49 -4.33 -2.89
C TYR A 40 -15.80 -4.21 -2.07
N GLY A 41 -16.39 -3.02 -1.98
CA GLY A 41 -17.54 -2.73 -1.12
C GLY A 41 -17.23 -2.87 0.38
N TRP A 42 -15.99 -2.60 0.79
CA TRP A 42 -15.51 -2.71 2.16
C TRP A 42 -15.42 -1.34 2.85
N PRO A 43 -15.49 -1.29 4.20
CA PRO A 43 -15.23 -0.06 4.94
C PRO A 43 -13.82 0.49 4.65
N PRO A 44 -13.64 1.80 4.49
CA PRO A 44 -12.33 2.41 4.20
C PRO A 44 -11.39 2.41 5.43
N ASP A 45 -11.91 2.15 6.61
CA ASP A 45 -11.20 2.01 7.89
C ASP A 45 -11.07 0.54 8.32
N LEU A 46 -11.23 -0.40 7.39
CA LEU A 46 -11.08 -1.82 7.65
C LEU A 46 -9.65 -2.13 8.12
N ASP A 47 -9.55 -2.79 9.26
CA ASP A 47 -8.28 -3.27 9.80
C ASP A 47 -7.60 -4.28 8.84
N ASP A 48 -6.27 -4.25 8.79
CA ASP A 48 -5.47 -5.07 7.89
C ASP A 48 -5.76 -6.57 8.06
N ASP A 49 -5.90 -7.07 9.29
CA ASP A 49 -6.19 -8.49 9.54
C ASP A 49 -7.59 -8.88 9.02
N ALA A 50 -8.55 -7.95 9.15
CA ALA A 50 -9.89 -8.14 8.62
C ALA A 50 -9.90 -8.11 7.08
N ALA A 51 -9.12 -7.24 6.45
CA ALA A 51 -8.93 -7.22 5.00
C ALA A 51 -8.32 -8.54 4.50
N LEU A 52 -7.26 -9.03 5.18
CA LEU A 52 -6.62 -10.30 4.86
C LEU A 52 -7.57 -11.49 4.99
N ALA A 53 -8.39 -11.54 6.05
CA ALA A 53 -9.38 -12.61 6.23
C ALA A 53 -10.43 -12.63 5.12
N ARG A 54 -10.93 -11.47 4.70
CA ARG A 54 -11.90 -11.35 3.59
C ARG A 54 -11.28 -11.76 2.26
N LEU A 55 -10.07 -11.29 1.95
CA LEU A 55 -9.33 -11.68 0.76
C LEU A 55 -9.10 -13.20 0.72
N PHE A 56 -8.74 -13.80 1.86
CA PHE A 56 -8.54 -15.23 1.96
C PHE A 56 -9.81 -16.02 1.67
N ALA A 57 -10.94 -15.62 2.24
CA ALA A 57 -12.24 -16.25 1.96
C ALA A 57 -12.62 -16.14 0.48
N LEU A 58 -12.52 -14.94 -0.09
CA LEU A 58 -12.80 -14.67 -1.50
C LEU A 58 -11.90 -15.52 -2.42
N ASN A 59 -10.62 -15.65 -2.11
CA ASN A 59 -9.70 -16.48 -2.87
C ASN A 59 -10.05 -17.97 -2.79
N ARG A 60 -10.53 -18.47 -1.64
CA ARG A 60 -11.03 -19.86 -1.52
C ARG A 60 -12.25 -20.10 -2.39
N GLU A 61 -13.21 -19.18 -2.41
CA GLU A 61 -14.39 -19.27 -3.27
C GLU A 61 -14.00 -19.29 -4.74
N ARG A 62 -13.10 -18.39 -5.16
CA ARG A 62 -12.60 -18.31 -6.54
C ARG A 62 -11.83 -19.57 -6.95
N ALA A 63 -11.03 -20.15 -6.05
CA ALA A 63 -10.33 -21.41 -6.28
C ALA A 63 -11.31 -22.59 -6.40
N ALA A 64 -12.35 -22.62 -5.58
CA ALA A 64 -13.40 -23.63 -5.65
C ALA A 64 -14.27 -23.49 -6.92
N ALA A 65 -14.47 -22.27 -7.42
CA ALA A 65 -15.20 -21.97 -8.65
C ALA A 65 -14.41 -22.31 -9.94
N GLY A 66 -13.18 -22.83 -9.83
CA GLY A 66 -12.41 -23.33 -10.98
C GLY A 66 -11.94 -22.24 -11.94
N ARG A 67 -11.37 -21.15 -11.41
CA ARG A 67 -10.50 -20.29 -12.23
C ARG A 67 -9.20 -20.96 -12.60
#